data_AF-A0A9X2D2I4-F1
#
_entry.id   AF-A0A9X2D2I4-F1
#
_cell.length_a   1.000
_cell.length_b   1.000
_cell.length_c   1.000
_cell.angle_alpha   90.00
_cell.angle_beta   90.00
_cell.angle_gamma   90.00
#
_symmetry.space_group_name_H-M   'P 1'
#
loop_
_entity.id
_entity.type
_entity.pdbx_description
1 polymer ?
#
loop_
_entity_poly.entity_id
_entity_poly.type
_entity_poly.pdbx_seq_one_letter_code
_entity_poly.pdbx_strand_id
1 'polypeptide(L)'
;MPKMFKSKDADSISYFKMYSTFKNQTIKDCVAFILMPSSQQRHRVSLQSLQFDFNECGKILMISFIYTGHELDIQKKVDETMNGIAVLRRRYGLGEASGVFRENNTLKLGLIDSDPLSYMADNIDFIKNTYHIKADFAQDIKSQLTNQVYLAQEFIRLRGKVPEKTPGKAAEQETVCLIM
;
A
#
# COMPACT_ATOMS: atom_id res chain seq x y z
N MET A 1 -10.47 -44.37 13.26
CA MET A 1 -10.56 -43.30 12.24
C MET A 1 -9.46 -42.29 12.52
N PRO A 2 -8.50 -42.05 11.61
CA PRO A 2 -7.50 -41.02 11.82
C PRO A 2 -8.20 -39.66 11.84
N LYS A 3 -7.92 -38.88 12.88
CA LYS A 3 -8.42 -37.51 13.05
C LYS A 3 -8.15 -36.74 11.76
N MET A 4 -9.22 -36.32 11.08
CA MET A 4 -9.15 -35.36 9.99
C MET A 4 -8.27 -34.21 10.45
N PHE A 5 -7.15 -34.00 9.75
CA PHE A 5 -6.33 -32.83 9.93
C PHE A 5 -7.28 -31.63 9.80
N LYS A 6 -7.51 -30.91 10.91
CA LYS A 6 -8.10 -29.57 10.84
C LYS A 6 -7.28 -28.85 9.79
N SER A 7 -7.92 -28.35 8.73
CA SER A 7 -7.27 -27.46 7.78
C SER A 7 -6.60 -26.40 8.63
N LYS A 8 -5.27 -26.42 8.72
CA LYS A 8 -4.54 -25.35 9.38
C LYS A 8 -5.02 -24.09 8.69
N ASP A 9 -5.60 -23.18 9.48
CA ASP A 9 -5.90 -21.82 9.03
C ASP A 9 -4.73 -21.37 8.16
N ALA A 10 -5.04 -20.88 6.94
CA ALA A 10 -4.04 -20.50 5.96
C ALA A 10 -2.89 -19.77 6.67
N ASP A 11 -1.73 -20.44 6.76
CA ASP A 11 -0.68 -20.02 7.70
C ASP A 11 -0.34 -18.54 7.43
N SER A 12 -0.65 -17.68 8.38
CA SER A 12 -0.44 -16.23 8.22
C SER A 12 1.04 -15.93 8.03
N ILE A 13 1.36 -15.06 7.08
CA ILE A 13 2.72 -14.63 6.78
C ILE A 13 3.07 -13.42 7.65
N SER A 14 4.23 -13.48 8.30
CA SER A 14 4.82 -12.34 9.01
C SER A 14 5.44 -11.37 8.01
N TYR A 15 5.34 -10.08 8.32
CA TYR A 15 5.90 -8.99 7.53
C TYR A 15 6.71 -8.07 8.43
N PHE A 16 7.77 -7.47 7.88
CA PHE A 16 8.44 -6.33 8.51
C PHE A 16 8.05 -5.04 7.81
N LYS A 17 7.93 -3.98 8.61
CA LYS A 17 7.71 -2.61 8.16
C LYS A 17 9.05 -1.91 7.98
N MET A 18 9.25 -1.24 6.86
CA MET A 18 10.40 -0.39 6.57
C MET A 18 9.95 0.91 5.90
N TYR A 19 10.87 1.87 5.80
CA TYR A 19 10.64 3.11 5.07
C TYR A 19 11.78 3.35 4.09
N SER A 20 11.48 4.03 2.98
CA SER A 20 12.47 4.49 2.02
C SER A 20 12.22 5.95 1.64
N THR A 21 13.27 6.76 1.67
CA THR A 21 13.25 8.16 1.21
C THR A 21 13.67 8.30 -0.26
N PHE A 22 13.93 7.19 -0.94
CA PHE A 22 14.32 7.19 -2.34
C PHE A 22 13.19 7.77 -3.20
N LYS A 23 13.53 8.74 -4.05
CA LYS A 23 12.55 9.38 -4.94
C LYS A 23 12.22 8.43 -6.08
N ASN A 24 10.96 8.01 -6.15
CA ASN A 24 10.43 7.37 -7.35
C ASN A 24 10.43 8.42 -8.48
N GLN A 25 11.10 8.17 -9.61
CA GLN A 25 11.26 9.16 -10.69
C GLN A 25 9.93 9.73 -11.21
N THR A 26 8.85 8.95 -11.02
CA THR A 26 7.48 9.27 -11.44
C THR A 26 6.73 10.21 -10.49
N ILE A 27 7.10 10.27 -9.20
CA ILE A 27 6.43 11.09 -8.18
C ILE A 27 7.47 11.99 -7.51
N LYS A 28 7.39 13.29 -7.77
CA LYS A 28 8.23 14.28 -7.08
C LYS A 28 7.86 14.30 -5.59
N ASP A 29 8.86 14.14 -4.74
CA ASP A 29 8.81 14.31 -3.29
C ASP A 29 7.84 13.40 -2.52
N CYS A 30 7.94 12.09 -2.75
CA CYS A 30 7.33 11.07 -1.90
C CYS A 30 8.34 10.39 -0.96
N VAL A 31 7.79 9.64 0.00
CA VAL A 31 8.46 8.65 0.85
C VAL A 31 7.64 7.36 0.76
N ALA A 32 8.30 6.20 0.83
CA ALA A 32 7.64 4.90 0.74
C ALA A 32 7.53 4.23 2.11
N PHE A 33 6.32 3.77 2.45
CA PHE A 33 6.08 2.79 3.51
C PHE A 33 6.12 1.40 2.87
N ILE A 34 7.01 0.52 3.35
CA ILE A 34 7.30 -0.77 2.71
C ILE A 34 6.97 -1.93 3.64
N LEU A 35 6.23 -2.91 3.14
CA LEU A 35 5.98 -4.19 3.79
C LEU A 35 6.73 -5.30 3.06
N MET A 36 7.56 -6.04 3.80
CA MET A 36 8.31 -7.18 3.25
C MET A 36 7.93 -8.48 3.95
N PRO A 37 7.50 -9.52 3.21
CA PRO A 37 7.30 -10.85 3.76
C PRO A 37 8.59 -11.39 4.40
N SER A 38 8.51 -11.89 5.62
CA SER A 38 9.67 -12.33 6.39
C SER A 38 9.61 -13.79 6.89
N SER A 39 8.46 -14.45 6.77
CA SER A 39 8.33 -15.85 7.18
C SER A 39 9.00 -16.81 6.19
N GLN A 40 9.33 -18.02 6.63
CA GLN A 40 9.81 -19.11 5.75
C GLN A 40 8.79 -19.47 4.66
N GLN A 41 7.52 -19.15 4.89
CA GLN A 41 6.42 -19.41 3.97
C GLN A 41 6.20 -18.29 2.95
N ARG A 42 7.05 -17.26 2.92
CA ARG A 42 6.97 -16.13 1.96
C ARG A 42 6.89 -16.56 0.49
N HIS A 43 7.45 -17.73 0.16
CA HIS A 43 7.40 -18.29 -1.20
C HIS A 43 5.95 -18.57 -1.67
N ARG A 44 4.98 -18.69 -0.77
CA ARG A 44 3.57 -18.97 -1.09
C ARG A 44 2.81 -17.79 -1.69
N VAL A 45 3.31 -16.56 -1.53
CA VAL A 45 2.60 -15.34 -1.97
C VAL A 45 3.25 -14.66 -3.18
N SER A 46 4.36 -15.19 -3.68
CA SER A 46 5.10 -14.65 -4.84
C SER A 46 5.38 -13.15 -4.76
N LEU A 47 5.55 -12.63 -3.54
CA LEU A 47 5.65 -11.20 -3.24
C LEU A 47 7.03 -10.90 -2.64
N GLN A 48 7.74 -9.93 -3.22
CA GLN A 48 8.98 -9.39 -2.67
C GLN A 48 8.68 -8.29 -1.65
N SER A 49 7.81 -7.36 -2.02
CA SER A 49 7.39 -6.26 -1.14
C SER A 49 6.12 -5.57 -1.64
N LEU A 50 5.40 -4.95 -0.71
CA LEU A 50 4.36 -3.97 -1.00
C LEU A 50 4.89 -2.58 -0.61
N GLN A 51 4.68 -1.58 -1.45
CA GLN A 51 5.11 -0.21 -1.19
C GLN A 51 3.93 0.74 -1.31
N PHE A 52 3.81 1.65 -0.35
CA PHE A 52 2.82 2.72 -0.34
C PHE A 52 3.57 4.04 -0.39
N ASP A 53 3.55 4.70 -1.54
CA ASP A 53 4.20 5.99 -1.73
C ASP A 53 3.27 7.09 -1.22
N PHE A 54 3.73 7.89 -0.27
CA PHE A 54 2.97 8.99 0.32
C PHE A 54 3.74 10.32 0.29
N ASN A 55 3.01 11.42 0.25
CA ASN A 55 3.57 12.78 0.20
C ASN A 55 3.57 13.48 1.57
N GLU A 56 3.99 14.75 1.59
CA GLU A 56 4.05 15.58 2.79
C GLU A 56 2.71 15.79 3.50
N CYS A 57 1.59 15.71 2.75
CA CYS A 57 0.25 15.80 3.31
C CYS A 57 -0.24 14.46 3.88
N GLY A 58 0.59 13.41 3.86
CA GLY A 58 0.20 12.07 4.28
C GLY A 58 -0.77 11.38 3.32
N LYS A 59 -0.90 11.87 2.08
CA LYS A 59 -1.72 11.20 1.06
C LYS A 59 -0.93 10.09 0.39
N ILE A 60 -1.51 8.89 0.31
CA ILE A 60 -0.95 7.79 -0.47
C ILE A 60 -1.30 8.03 -1.94
N LEU A 61 -0.27 8.10 -2.78
CA LEU A 61 -0.38 8.37 -4.22
C LEU A 61 -0.26 7.12 -5.06
N MET A 62 0.46 6.10 -4.56
CA MET A 62 0.69 4.86 -5.29
C MET A 62 0.84 3.67 -4.34
N ILE A 63 0.29 2.53 -4.74
CA ILE A 63 0.55 1.23 -4.16
C ILE A 63 1.29 0.39 -5.20
N SER A 64 2.48 -0.10 -4.86
CA SER A 64 3.28 -0.97 -5.72
C SER A 64 3.37 -2.37 -5.12
N PHE A 65 2.99 -3.37 -5.92
CA PHE A 65 3.13 -4.78 -5.64
C PHE A 65 4.33 -5.31 -6.41
N ILE A 66 5.42 -5.60 -5.72
CA ILE A 66 6.66 -6.08 -6.34
C ILE A 66 6.73 -7.59 -6.13
N TYR A 67 6.66 -8.36 -7.21
CA TYR A 67 6.59 -9.81 -7.20
C TYR A 67 7.98 -10.44 -7.35
N THR A 68 8.13 -11.66 -6.83
CA THR A 68 9.34 -12.48 -6.95
C THR A 68 8.96 -13.95 -7.04
N GLY A 69 9.77 -14.75 -7.72
CA GLY A 69 9.55 -16.19 -7.89
C GLY A 69 9.61 -16.61 -9.36
N HIS A 70 8.97 -17.74 -9.67
CA HIS A 70 8.84 -18.22 -11.04
C HIS A 70 7.82 -17.39 -11.83
N GLU A 71 8.10 -17.15 -13.10
CA GLU A 71 7.29 -16.27 -13.97
C GLU A 71 5.81 -16.68 -14.02
N LEU A 72 5.52 -17.99 -14.09
CA LEU A 72 4.13 -18.49 -14.10
C LEU A 72 3.38 -18.18 -12.80
N ASP A 73 4.06 -18.30 -11.65
CA ASP A 73 3.47 -17.98 -10.35
C ASP A 73 3.26 -16.47 -10.20
N ILE A 74 4.21 -15.66 -10.67
CA ILE A 74 4.10 -14.20 -10.72
C ILE A 74 2.89 -13.81 -11.58
N GLN A 75 2.79 -14.34 -12.80
CA GLN A 75 1.70 -14.05 -13.72
C GLN A 75 0.34 -14.36 -13.09
N LYS A 76 0.18 -15.57 -12.55
CA LYS A 76 -1.05 -15.97 -11.86
C LYS A 76 -1.40 -15.01 -10.72
N LYS A 77 -0.41 -14.57 -9.96
CA LYS A 77 -0.64 -13.70 -8.80
C LYS A 77 -0.91 -12.25 -9.19
N VAL A 78 -0.28 -11.76 -10.25
CA VAL A 78 -0.62 -10.48 -10.88
C VAL A 78 -2.07 -10.50 -11.34
N ASP A 79 -2.50 -11.53 -12.07
CA ASP A 79 -3.87 -11.63 -12.59
C ASP A 79 -4.91 -11.66 -11.46
N GLU A 80 -4.66 -12.42 -10.40
CA GLU A 80 -5.50 -12.43 -9.19
C GLU A 80 -5.57 -11.03 -8.54
N THR A 81 -4.43 -10.35 -8.46
CA THR A 81 -4.34 -9.01 -7.83
C THR A 81 -5.09 -7.97 -8.67
N MET A 82 -4.88 -7.95 -9.98
CA MET A 82 -5.57 -7.05 -10.91
C MET A 82 -7.08 -7.26 -10.87
N ASN A 83 -7.54 -8.53 -10.87
CA ASN A 83 -8.96 -8.85 -10.79
C ASN A 83 -9.59 -8.33 -9.49
N GLY A 84 -8.92 -8.54 -8.36
CA GLY A 84 -9.39 -8.03 -7.07
C GLY A 84 -9.46 -6.50 -7.02
N ILE A 85 -8.42 -5.82 -7.51
CA ILE A 85 -8.39 -4.35 -7.61
C ILE A 85 -9.51 -3.86 -8.54
N ALA A 86 -9.72 -4.48 -9.70
CA ALA A 86 -10.78 -4.10 -10.64
C ALA A 86 -12.17 -4.20 -10.02
N VAL A 87 -12.43 -5.25 -9.22
CA VAL A 87 -13.68 -5.42 -8.47
C VAL A 87 -13.85 -4.30 -7.43
N LEU A 88 -12.80 -3.95 -6.69
CA LEU A 88 -12.84 -2.83 -5.75
C LEU A 88 -13.12 -1.51 -6.48
N ARG A 89 -12.38 -1.21 -7.54
CA ARG A 89 -12.58 0.04 -8.32
C ARG A 89 -14.01 0.18 -8.84
N ARG A 90 -14.61 -0.91 -9.33
CA ARG A 90 -16.02 -0.94 -9.75
C ARG A 90 -16.99 -0.60 -8.61
N ARG A 91 -16.76 -1.13 -7.41
CA ARG A 91 -17.59 -0.84 -6.22
C ARG A 91 -17.61 0.66 -5.89
N TYR A 92 -16.51 1.36 -6.14
CA TYR A 92 -16.36 2.79 -5.85
C TYR A 92 -16.59 3.70 -7.07
N GLY A 93 -17.00 3.15 -8.23
CA GLY A 93 -17.26 3.94 -9.44
C GLY A 93 -16.00 4.54 -10.10
N LEU A 94 -14.81 4.02 -9.80
CA LEU A 94 -13.52 4.60 -10.24
C LEU A 94 -13.06 4.14 -11.64
N GLY A 95 -13.88 3.37 -12.36
CA GLY A 95 -13.53 2.79 -13.66
C GLY A 95 -12.44 1.70 -13.60
N GLU A 96 -12.37 0.84 -14.63
CA GLU A 96 -11.50 -0.34 -14.61
C GLU A 96 -10.03 -0.10 -15.01
N ALA A 97 -9.76 0.91 -15.85
CA ALA A 97 -8.46 1.02 -16.54
C ALA A 97 -7.56 2.18 -16.06
N SER A 98 -8.11 3.21 -15.39
CA SER A 98 -7.30 4.38 -15.01
C SER A 98 -6.51 4.10 -13.73
N GLY A 99 -5.18 4.14 -13.82
CA GLY A 99 -4.31 4.07 -12.65
C GLY A 99 -3.82 2.68 -12.24
N VAL A 100 -4.11 1.60 -12.99
CA VAL A 100 -3.45 0.29 -12.78
C VAL A 100 -2.50 0.02 -13.95
N PHE A 101 -1.22 -0.22 -13.65
CA PHE A 101 -0.21 -0.45 -14.69
C PHE A 101 0.83 -1.45 -14.23
N ARG A 102 1.28 -2.29 -15.17
CA ARG A 102 2.34 -3.27 -14.92
C ARG A 102 3.64 -2.82 -15.58
N GLU A 103 4.71 -2.90 -14.83
CA GLU A 103 6.07 -2.65 -15.29
C GLU A 103 6.97 -3.77 -14.75
N ASN A 104 7.47 -4.62 -15.66
CA ASN A 104 8.22 -5.83 -15.30
C ASN A 104 7.44 -6.70 -14.28
N ASN A 105 8.09 -7.00 -13.15
CA ASN A 105 7.53 -7.75 -12.02
C ASN A 105 6.84 -6.86 -10.99
N THR A 106 6.43 -5.65 -11.37
CA THR A 106 5.74 -4.71 -10.49
C THR A 106 4.37 -4.37 -11.05
N LEU A 107 3.33 -4.55 -10.23
CA LEU A 107 2.01 -3.99 -10.48
C LEU A 107 1.88 -2.70 -9.66
N LYS A 108 1.49 -1.62 -10.31
CA LYS A 108 1.33 -0.30 -9.69
C LYS A 108 -0.14 0.11 -9.76
N LEU A 109 -0.66 0.59 -8.64
CA LEU A 109 -1.98 1.17 -8.49
C LEU A 109 -1.79 2.63 -8.06
N GLY A 110 -2.01 3.56 -8.99
CA GLY A 110 -2.13 4.97 -8.72
C GLY A 110 -3.46 5.28 -8.05
N LEU A 111 -3.38 6.07 -6.98
CA LEU A 111 -4.53 6.63 -6.27
C LEU A 111 -4.65 8.11 -6.64
N ILE A 112 -5.88 8.59 -6.79
CA ILE A 112 -6.16 10.01 -7.07
C ILE A 112 -6.75 10.68 -5.83
N ASP A 113 -6.56 12.00 -5.73
CA ASP A 113 -6.97 12.78 -4.56
C ASP A 113 -8.47 12.70 -4.21
N SER A 114 -9.33 12.36 -5.20
CA SER A 114 -10.77 12.17 -5.00
C SER A 114 -11.15 10.78 -4.49
N ASP A 115 -10.20 9.86 -4.36
CA ASP A 115 -10.49 8.50 -3.92
C ASP A 115 -10.94 8.49 -2.43
N PRO A 116 -12.06 7.82 -2.10
CA PRO A 116 -12.54 7.77 -0.72
C PRO A 116 -11.55 7.07 0.23
N LEU A 117 -11.44 7.53 1.48
CA LEU A 117 -10.66 6.81 2.51
C LEU A 117 -11.11 5.35 2.70
N SER A 118 -12.41 5.08 2.51
CA SER A 118 -12.97 3.73 2.52
C SER A 118 -12.42 2.85 1.39
N TYR A 119 -12.10 3.41 0.23
CA TYR A 119 -11.43 2.68 -0.85
C TYR A 119 -10.02 2.24 -0.44
N MET A 120 -9.26 3.10 0.25
CA MET A 120 -7.96 2.71 0.79
C MET A 120 -8.09 1.61 1.86
N ALA A 121 -9.07 1.75 2.75
CA ALA A 121 -9.36 0.75 3.79
C ALA A 121 -9.69 -0.64 3.19
N ASP A 122 -10.52 -0.67 2.14
CA ASP A 122 -10.87 -1.90 1.42
C ASP A 122 -9.68 -2.50 0.65
N ASN A 123 -8.79 -1.66 0.10
CA ASN A 123 -7.54 -2.14 -0.51
C ASN A 123 -6.66 -2.85 0.52
N ILE A 124 -6.57 -2.34 1.76
CA ILE A 124 -5.79 -2.98 2.82
C ILE A 124 -6.41 -4.31 3.24
N ASP A 125 -7.75 -4.39 3.33
CA ASP A 125 -8.45 -5.65 3.63
C ASP A 125 -8.26 -6.68 2.51
N PHE A 126 -8.29 -6.24 1.25
CA PHE A 126 -7.96 -7.08 0.11
C PHE A 126 -6.52 -7.61 0.20
N ILE A 127 -5.55 -6.72 0.40
CA ILE A 127 -4.13 -7.07 0.54
C ILE A 127 -3.92 -8.08 1.67
N LYS A 128 -4.55 -7.85 2.84
CA LYS A 128 -4.50 -8.76 3.98
C LYS A 128 -4.89 -10.18 3.58
N ASN A 129 -6.01 -10.32 2.87
CA ASN A 129 -6.56 -11.62 2.50
C ASN A 129 -5.72 -12.30 1.41
N THR A 130 -5.36 -11.55 0.35
CA THR A 130 -4.60 -12.06 -0.80
C THR A 130 -3.17 -12.46 -0.45
N TYR A 131 -2.54 -11.74 0.49
CA TYR A 131 -1.14 -11.93 0.87
C TYR A 131 -0.96 -12.50 2.29
N HIS A 132 -2.05 -13.03 2.86
CA HIS A 132 -2.09 -13.74 4.15
C HIS A 132 -1.44 -12.96 5.31
N ILE A 133 -1.65 -11.65 5.37
CA ILE A 133 -1.10 -10.82 6.46
C ILE A 133 -1.82 -11.18 7.77
N LYS A 134 -1.07 -11.33 8.86
CA LYS A 134 -1.63 -11.53 10.21
C LYS A 134 -2.66 -10.45 10.55
N ALA A 135 -3.76 -10.85 11.19
CA ALA A 135 -4.92 -9.97 11.39
C ALA A 135 -4.62 -8.76 12.28
N ASP A 136 -3.87 -8.94 13.36
CA ASP A 136 -3.41 -7.88 14.25
C ASP A 136 -2.47 -6.89 13.54
N PHE A 137 -1.50 -7.42 12.79
CA PHE A 137 -0.57 -6.60 12.02
C PHE A 137 -1.27 -5.85 10.87
N ALA A 138 -2.23 -6.48 10.20
CA ALA A 138 -3.04 -5.84 9.18
C ALA A 138 -3.89 -4.70 9.76
N GLN A 139 -4.43 -4.85 10.98
CA GLN A 139 -5.17 -3.80 11.65
C GLN A 139 -4.28 -2.60 12.02
N ASP A 140 -3.03 -2.85 12.46
CA ASP A 140 -2.04 -1.80 12.71
C ASP A 140 -1.64 -1.07 11.42
N ILE A 141 -1.39 -1.80 10.33
CA ILE A 141 -1.13 -1.20 9.02
C ILE A 141 -2.33 -0.36 8.58
N LYS A 142 -3.55 -0.88 8.75
CA LYS A 142 -4.78 -0.18 8.37
C LYS A 142 -4.94 1.14 9.12
N SER A 143 -4.70 1.16 10.43
CA SER A 143 -4.78 2.38 11.23
C SER A 143 -3.72 3.41 10.82
N GLN A 144 -2.51 2.96 10.47
CA GLN A 144 -1.41 3.81 10.02
C GLN A 144 -1.67 4.39 8.62
N LEU A 145 -2.02 3.55 7.64
CA LEU A 145 -2.16 3.95 6.24
C LEU A 145 -3.45 4.73 5.95
N THR A 146 -4.47 4.64 6.81
CA THR A 146 -5.70 5.45 6.70
C THR A 146 -5.65 6.74 7.52
N ASN A 147 -4.57 6.96 8.29
CA ASN A 147 -4.37 8.16 9.09
C ASN A 147 -3.39 9.11 8.39
N GLN A 148 -3.94 10.13 7.72
CA GLN A 148 -3.15 11.14 7.01
C GLN A 148 -2.22 11.94 7.94
N VAL A 149 -2.66 12.25 9.17
CA VAL A 149 -1.83 13.00 10.15
C VAL A 149 -0.60 12.18 10.53
N TYR A 150 -0.77 10.89 10.78
CA TYR A 150 0.33 9.97 11.04
C TYR A 150 1.32 9.93 9.88
N LEU A 151 0.83 9.77 8.64
CA LEU A 151 1.69 9.73 7.46
C LEU A 151 2.42 11.06 7.20
N ALA A 152 1.78 12.19 7.41
CA ALA A 152 2.41 13.51 7.29
C ALA A 152 3.55 13.69 8.32
N GLN A 153 3.33 13.25 9.56
CA GLN A 153 4.36 13.25 10.61
C GLN A 153 5.53 12.32 10.24
N GLU A 154 5.24 11.13 9.73
CA GLU A 154 6.27 10.20 9.25
C GLU A 154 7.06 10.78 8.08
N PHE A 155 6.41 11.50 7.17
CA PHE A 155 7.08 12.17 6.05
C PHE A 155 8.15 13.15 6.56
N ILE A 156 7.77 14.03 7.49
CA ILE A 156 8.66 15.03 8.10
C ILE A 156 9.81 14.32 8.83
N ARG A 157 9.48 13.30 9.64
CA ARG A 157 10.46 12.52 10.41
C ARG A 157 11.51 11.86 9.51
N LEU A 158 11.07 11.28 8.40
CA LEU A 158 11.93 10.53 7.48
C LEU A 158 12.78 11.44 6.58
N ARG A 159 12.28 12.64 6.23
CA ARG A 159 13.06 13.65 5.49
C ARG A 159 14.08 14.38 6.36
N GLY A 160 13.89 14.40 7.68
CA GLY A 160 14.78 15.09 8.62
C GLY A 160 14.73 16.63 8.55
N LYS A 161 13.83 17.19 7.74
CA LYS A 161 13.54 18.62 7.61
C LYS A 161 12.05 18.81 7.32
N VAL A 162 11.45 19.84 7.92
CA VAL A 162 10.10 20.30 7.53
C VAL A 162 10.18 20.78 6.07
N PRO A 163 9.26 20.37 5.17
CA PRO A 163 9.26 20.85 3.79
C PRO A 163 9.27 22.38 3.76
N GLU A 164 10.12 22.96 2.92
CA GLU A 164 10.11 24.40 2.69
C GLU A 164 8.75 24.78 2.08
N LYS A 165 7.95 25.58 2.80
CA LYS A 165 6.74 26.20 2.25
C LYS A 165 7.13 26.83 0.91
N THR A 166 6.54 26.38 -0.19
CA THR A 166 6.79 26.97 -1.50
C THR A 166 6.41 28.46 -1.43
N PRO A 167 7.34 29.40 -1.60
CA PRO A 167 7.01 30.82 -1.53
C PRO A 167 6.32 31.18 -2.86
N GLY A 168 5.00 31.02 -2.92
CA GLY A 168 4.28 31.29 -4.17
C GLY A 168 2.78 31.07 -4.20
N LYS A 169 2.17 30.48 -3.18
CA LYS A 169 0.69 30.44 -3.04
C LYS A 169 0.28 30.64 -1.57
N ALA A 170 0.68 31.78 -1.02
CA ALA A 170 0.14 32.27 0.24
C ALA A 170 -1.05 33.18 -0.06
N ALA A 171 -2.25 32.59 -0.05
CA ALA A 171 -3.51 33.17 0.40
C ALA A 171 -4.60 32.14 0.10
N GLU A 172 -5.44 31.85 1.09
CA GLU A 172 -6.55 30.88 1.05
C GLU A 172 -6.15 29.41 1.22
N GLN A 173 -5.93 29.03 2.49
CA GLN A 173 -6.26 27.73 3.13
C GLN A 173 -5.43 27.47 4.40
N GLU A 174 -4.77 28.48 4.97
CA GLU A 174 -4.30 28.43 6.37
C GLU A 174 -5.48 28.56 7.33
N THR A 175 -6.23 27.46 7.52
CA THR A 175 -7.04 27.31 8.75
C THR A 175 -7.18 25.86 9.23
N VAL A 176 -6.76 24.84 8.49
CA VAL A 176 -6.97 23.45 8.94
C VAL A 176 -5.74 22.57 8.69
N CYS A 177 -4.65 22.82 9.42
CA CYS A 177 -3.63 21.77 9.64
C CYS A 177 -2.71 22.00 10.85
N LEU A 178 -3.04 22.95 11.72
CA LEU A 178 -2.39 23.12 13.02
C LEU A 178 -3.50 23.26 14.06
N ILE A 179 -3.86 22.14 14.67
CA ILE A 179 -4.31 21.94 16.06
C ILE A 179 -4.92 20.54 16.11
N MET A 180 -4.17 19.58 16.65
CA MET A 180 -4.54 18.65 17.73
C MET A 180 -3.39 17.69 18.00
#